data_AF-A0A9K3EI83-F1
#
_entry.id   AF-A0A9K3EI83-F1
#
_cell.length_a   1.000
_cell.length_b   1.000
_cell.length_c   1.000
_cell.angle_alpha   90.00
_cell.angle_beta   90.00
_cell.angle_gamma   90.00
#
_symmetry.space_group_name_H-M   'P 1'
#
loop_
_entity.id
_entity.type
_entity.pdbx_description
1 polymer ?
#
loop_
_entity_poly.entity_id
_entity_poly.type
_entity_poly.pdbx_seq_one_letter_code
_entity_poly.pdbx_strand_id
1 'polypeptide(L)' 'MKNVYICVARRMEIEADYIRILLMTSARYDPWVAPKVYEKMGQVFGDSGLEDYYFTHPSGKTRGGLLFEASVM' A
#
# COMPACT_ATOMS: atom_id res chain seq x y z
N MET A 1 17.81 -20.87 5.19
CA MET A 1 17.58 -20.19 3.89
C MET A 1 17.66 -18.70 4.14
N LYS A 2 18.47 -17.95 3.39
CA LYS A 2 18.48 -16.48 3.50
C LYS A 2 17.24 -15.96 2.77
N ASN A 3 16.29 -15.37 3.49
CA ASN A 3 15.19 -14.64 2.87
C ASN A 3 15.81 -13.49 2.07
N VAL A 4 15.66 -13.54 0.74
CA VAL A 4 16.08 -12.45 -0.16
C VAL A 4 14.94 -11.46 -0.20
N TYR A 5 15.07 -10.36 0.53
CA TYR A 5 14.11 -9.27 0.49
C TYR A 5 14.41 -8.39 -0.72
N ILE A 6 13.49 -8.38 -1.69
CA ILE A 6 13.52 -7.39 -2.77
C ILE A 6 12.85 -6.12 -2.27
N CYS A 7 13.64 -5.06 -2.06
CA CYS A 7 13.10 -3.75 -1.68
C CYS A 7 12.63 -3.03 -2.93
N VAL A 8 11.33 -2.75 -3.02
CA VAL A 8 10.76 -1.97 -4.12
C VAL A 8 11.02 -0.48 -3.89
N ALA A 9 11.40 0.24 -4.96
CA ALA A 9 11.66 1.68 -4.86
C ALA A 9 10.36 2.46 -4.57
N ARG A 10 10.44 3.52 -3.76
CA ARG A 10 9.28 4.39 -3.41
C ARG A 10 8.44 4.83 -4.61
N ARG A 11 9.08 5.11 -5.75
CA ARG A 11 8.39 5.50 -6.98
C ARG A 11 7.50 4.38 -7.54
N MET A 12 7.99 3.14 -7.52
CA MET A 12 7.23 1.97 -8.00
C MET A 12 6.04 1.67 -7.08
N GLU A 13 6.19 1.87 -5.78
CA GLU A 13 5.08 1.73 -4.83
C GLU A 13 3.95 2.74 -5.08
N ILE A 14 4.30 4.00 -5.38
CA ILE A 14 3.33 5.04 -5.72
C ILE A 14 2.64 4.73 -7.06
N GLU A 15 3.39 4.26 -8.05
CA GLU A 15 2.84 3.84 -9.34
C GLU A 15 1.88 2.65 -9.19
N ALA A 16 2.25 1.66 -8.37
CA ALA A 16 1.39 0.53 -8.05
C ALA A 16 0.09 0.97 -7.35
N ASP A 17 0.16 1.92 -6.43
CA ASP A 17 -1.03 2.47 -5.76
C ASP A 17 -1.97 3.20 -6.73
N TYR A 18 -1.39 3.98 -7.66
CA TYR A 18 -2.15 4.67 -8.69
C TYR A 18 -2.89 3.69 -9.60
N ILE A 19 -2.18 2.69 -10.12
CA ILE A 19 -2.77 1.63 -10.96
C ILE A 19 -3.83 0.86 -10.18
N ARG A 20 -3.60 0.56 -8.90
CA ARG A 20 -4.58 -0.12 -8.05
C ARG A 20 -5.90 0.64 -7.98
N ILE A 21 -5.88 1.96 -7.76
CA ILE A 21 -7.11 2.75 -7.73
C ILE A 21 -7.85 2.66 -9.06
N LEU A 22 -7.15 2.83 -10.19
CA LEU A 22 -7.75 2.71 -11.51
C LEU A 22 -8.43 1.35 -11.72
N LEU A 23 -7.76 0.27 -11.30
CA LEU A 23 -8.29 -1.10 -11.42
C LEU A 23 -9.48 -1.34 -10.49
N MET A 24 -9.42 -0.91 -9.24
CA MET A 24 -10.54 -1.04 -8.29
C MET A 24 -11.79 -0.32 -8.82
N THR A 25 -11.63 0.91 -9.27
CA THR A 25 -12.73 1.69 -9.86
C THR A 25 -13.28 1.00 -11.11
N SER A 26 -12.41 0.49 -11.99
CA SER A 26 -12.82 -0.24 -13.20
C SER A 26 -13.58 -1.52 -12.88
N ALA A 27 -13.20 -2.21 -11.80
CA ALA A 27 -13.86 -3.41 -11.31
C ALA A 27 -15.11 -3.13 -10.46
N ARG A 28 -15.53 -1.86 -10.32
CA ARG A 28 -16.66 -1.41 -9.49
C ARG A 28 -16.51 -1.71 -8.00
N TYR A 29 -15.28 -1.73 -7.50
CA TYR A 29 -14.99 -1.71 -6.06
C TYR A 29 -14.92 -0.27 -5.54
N ASP A 30 -15.08 -0.10 -4.23
CA ASP A 30 -14.90 1.19 -3.55
C ASP A 30 -13.40 1.51 -3.38
N PRO A 31 -12.85 2.52 -4.10
CA PRO A 31 -11.44 2.86 -3.99
C PRO A 31 -11.07 3.50 -2.64
N TRP A 32 -12.03 4.01 -1.87
CA TRP A 32 -11.79 4.63 -0.55
C TRP A 32 -11.41 3.61 0.53
N VAL A 33 -11.54 2.32 0.23
CA VAL A 33 -11.08 1.24 1.11
C VAL A 33 -9.55 1.18 1.14
N ALA A 34 -8.87 1.55 0.05
CA ALA A 34 -7.41 1.42 -0.08
C ALA A 34 -6.62 2.20 1.00
N PRO A 35 -6.86 3.49 1.26
CA PRO A 35 -6.17 4.23 2.32
C PRO A 35 -6.40 3.62 3.72
N LYS A 36 -7.63 3.14 3.98
CA LYS A 36 -8.02 2.54 5.26
C LYS A 36 -7.31 1.21 5.52
N VAL A 37 -6.98 0.45 4.47
CA VAL A 37 -6.17 -0.77 4.59
C VAL A 37 -4.78 -0.44 5.13
N TYR A 38 -4.16 0.65 4.66
CA TYR A 38 -2.84 1.06 5.15
C TYR A 38 -2.86 1.52 6.61
N GLU A 39 -3.92 2.21 7.03
CA GLU A 39 -4.12 2.57 8.45
C GLU A 39 -4.22 1.32 9.33
N LYS A 40 -5.04 0.35 8.92
CA LYS A 40 -5.20 -0.92 9.65
C LYS A 40 -3.91 -1.73 9.67
N MET A 41 -3.21 -1.85 8.54
CA MET A 41 -1.93 -2.56 8.49
C MET A 41 -0.92 -1.92 9.46
N GLY A 42 -0.88 -0.59 9.55
CA GLY A 42 0.02 0.12 10.47
C GLY A 42 -0.28 -0.13 11.96
N GLN A 43 -1.52 -0.47 12.32
CA GLN A 43 -1.92 -0.83 13.69
C GLN A 43 -1.58 -2.28 14.06
N VAL A 44 -1.38 -3.12 13.04
CA VAL A 44 -1.22 -4.58 13.17
C VAL A 44 0.27 -4.98 13.03
N PHE A 45 1.19 -4.00 12.93
CA PHE A 45 2.63 -4.19 12.83
C PHE A 45 3.20 -4.85 14.12
N GLY A 46 3.94 -5.96 13.98
CA GLY A 46 4.58 -6.68 15.09
C GLY A 46 4.08 -8.13 15.26
N ASP A 47 2.77 -8.33 15.48
CA ASP A 47 2.21 -9.66 15.82
C ASP A 47 1.63 -10.47 14.65
N SER A 48 1.71 -9.95 13.41
CA SER A 48 0.83 -10.38 12.32
C SER A 48 1.46 -11.07 11.11
N GLY A 49 2.76 -11.41 11.14
CA GLY A 49 3.44 -11.95 9.96
C GLY A 49 3.50 -10.98 8.76
N LEU A 50 3.03 -9.74 8.92
CA LEU A 50 3.11 -8.67 7.91
C LEU A 50 4.50 -8.04 7.85
N GLU A 51 5.43 -8.43 8.72
CA GLU A 51 6.78 -7.87 8.78
C GLU A 51 7.53 -8.06 7.46
N ASP A 52 7.45 -9.26 6.87
CA ASP A 52 8.03 -9.57 5.56
C ASP A 52 7.42 -8.69 4.44
N TYR A 53 6.11 -8.43 4.51
CA TYR A 53 5.43 -7.54 3.57
C TYR A 53 5.98 -6.11 3.65
N TYR A 54 6.22 -5.60 4.86
CA TYR A 54 6.79 -4.27 5.06
C TYR A 54 8.25 -4.13 4.64
N PHE A 55 9.04 -5.20 4.73
CA PHE A 55 10.41 -5.21 4.22
C PHE A 55 10.44 -5.08 2.69
N THR A 56 9.49 -5.71 1.98
CA THR A 56 9.39 -5.62 0.52
C THR A 56 8.71 -4.34 0.02
N HIS A 57 7.71 -3.84 0.76
CA HIS A 57 6.88 -2.70 0.41
C HIS A 57 6.89 -1.64 1.52
N PRO A 58 7.96 -0.83 1.62
CA PRO A 58 8.07 0.17 2.66
C PRO A 58 7.00 1.28 2.50
N SER A 59 6.69 1.97 3.59
CA SER A 59 5.93 3.25 3.64
C SER A 59 4.39 3.24 3.47
N GLY A 60 3.68 2.21 3.94
CA GLY A 60 2.20 2.15 3.85
C GLY A 60 1.45 3.40 4.38
N LYS A 61 1.86 3.97 5.52
CA LYS A 61 1.17 5.12 6.14
C LYS A 61 1.30 6.43 5.32
N THR A 62 2.50 6.74 4.83
CA THR A 62 2.74 7.93 4.00
C THR A 62 2.04 7.81 2.66
N ARG A 63 1.99 6.60 2.08
CA ARG A 63 1.28 6.32 0.83
C ARG A 63 -0.23 6.46 0.97
N GLY A 64 -0.81 6.00 2.07
CA GLY A 64 -2.23 6.20 2.38
C GLY A 64 -2.65 7.67 2.35
N GLY A 65 -1.81 8.58 2.90
CA GLY A 65 -2.04 10.02 2.84
C GLY A 65 -2.01 10.59 1.42
N LEU A 66 -1.05 10.18 0.60
CA LEU A 66 -0.97 10.60 -0.80
C LEU A 66 -2.19 10.17 -1.62
N LEU A 67 -2.79 9.01 -1.31
CA LEU A 67 -4.02 8.56 -1.95
C LEU A 67 -5.25 9.34 -1.52
N PHE A 68 -5.20 9.98 -0.35
CA PHE A 68 -6.26 10.84 0.17
C PHE A 68 -6.18 12.26 -0.42
N GLU A 69 -4.96 12.75 -0.67
CA GLU A 69 -4.69 14.08 -1.22
C GLU A 69 -4.70 14.16 -2.75
N ALA A 70 -4.33 13.06 -3.43
CA ALA A 70 -4.35 13.03 -4.89
C ALA A 70 -5.77 13.29 -5.38
N SER A 71 -6.00 14.50 -5.88
CA SER A 71 -7.24 15.04 -6.45
C SER A 71 -7.67 14.35 -7.75
N VAL A 72 -7.36 13.06 -7.89
CA VAL A 72 -7.79 12.18 -8.98
C VAL A 72 -9.02 11.36 -8.55
N MET A 73 -9.47 11.49 -7.29
CA MET A 73 -10.87 11.18 -6.94
C MET A 73 -11.80 12.27 -7.43
#